data_AF-A0AAQ4EA97-F1
#
_entry.id   AF-A0AAQ4EA97-F1
#
_cell.length_a   1.000
_cell.length_b   1.000
_cell.length_c   1.000
_cell.angle_alpha   90.00
_cell.angle_beta   90.00
_cell.angle_gamma   90.00
#
_symmetry.space_group_name_H-M   'P 1'
#
loop_
_entity.id
_entity.type
_entity.pdbx_description
1 polymer ?
#
loop_
_entity_poly.entity_id
_entity_poly.type
_entity_poly.pdbx_seq_one_letter_code
_entity_poly.pdbx_strand_id
1 'polypeptide(L)'
;MLEYAREHFPHPSIEYKQLDIGLDVEQFLAEHGKFRRVYSMRTLHWVRDQPRAFANISRLLAPGGECLLLFLGRCDVFDFIRRMAKLEPWTKYHDVCENAVPKTHDIADAAELKSYVENLVQSAGLTLITLDVWQRESSFLNTENAV
;
A
#
# COMPACT_ATOMS: atom_id res chain seq x y z
N MET A 1 13.44 2.85 -9.71
CA MET A 1 12.10 2.68 -10.31
C MET A 1 11.71 3.85 -11.21
N LEU A 2 11.69 5.09 -10.72
CA LEU A 2 11.27 6.25 -11.54
C LEU A 2 12.19 6.52 -12.74
N GLU A 3 13.50 6.42 -12.56
CA GLU A 3 14.48 6.56 -13.66
C GLU A 3 14.26 5.50 -14.74
N TYR A 4 14.22 4.23 -14.33
CA TYR A 4 13.91 3.13 -15.23
C TYR A 4 12.60 3.35 -16.00
N ALA A 5 11.53 3.77 -15.32
CA ALA A 5 10.25 4.03 -15.96
C ALA A 5 10.33 5.19 -16.98
N ARG A 6 11.06 6.25 -16.65
CA ARG A 6 11.29 7.40 -17.53
C ARG A 6 12.08 7.02 -18.78
N GLU A 7 13.08 6.16 -18.64
CA GLU A 7 13.92 5.70 -19.74
C GLU A 7 13.19 4.75 -20.68
N HIS A 8 12.36 3.85 -20.13
CA HIS A 8 11.77 2.75 -20.90
C HIS A 8 10.33 3.01 -21.35
N PHE A 9 9.61 3.94 -20.70
CA PHE A 9 8.22 4.25 -21.00
C PHE A 9 7.94 5.77 -21.15
N PRO A 10 8.78 6.53 -21.88
CA PRO A 10 8.56 7.97 -22.03
C PRO A 10 7.25 8.25 -22.77
N HIS A 11 6.47 9.22 -22.28
CA HIS A 11 5.25 9.67 -22.95
C HIS A 11 5.04 11.18 -22.72
N PRO A 12 4.64 11.96 -23.74
CA PRO A 12 4.47 13.42 -23.60
C PRO A 12 3.48 13.86 -22.52
N SER A 13 2.53 12.99 -22.15
CA SER A 13 1.51 13.24 -21.13
C SER A 13 1.80 12.57 -19.78
N ILE A 14 2.99 12.00 -19.58
CA ILE A 14 3.36 11.33 -18.32
C ILE A 14 4.61 11.99 -17.74
N GLU A 15 4.53 12.38 -16.47
CA GLU A 15 5.68 12.82 -15.70
C GLU A 15 5.97 11.84 -14.56
N TYR A 16 7.26 11.61 -14.30
CA TYR A 16 7.75 10.73 -13.24
C TYR A 16 8.33 11.57 -12.11
N LYS A 17 7.61 11.65 -10.99
CA LYS A 17 7.98 12.42 -9.79
C LYS A 17 8.09 11.51 -8.58
N GLN A 18 8.98 11.87 -7.67
CA GLN A 18 9.14 11.19 -6.40
C GLN A 18 8.20 11.80 -5.36
N LEU A 19 7.47 10.94 -4.66
CA LEU A 19 6.63 11.30 -3.53
C LEU A 19 6.61 10.14 -2.55
N ASP A 20 6.89 10.42 -1.28
CA ASP A 20 6.60 9.49 -0.19
C ASP A 20 5.25 9.86 0.42
N ILE A 21 4.23 9.03 0.16
CA ILE A 21 2.87 9.30 0.62
C ILE A 21 2.71 9.19 2.15
N GLY A 22 3.66 8.56 2.84
CA GLY A 22 3.69 8.47 4.30
C GLY A 22 4.29 9.70 4.99
N LEU A 23 4.80 10.68 4.23
CA LEU A 23 5.42 11.90 4.76
C LEU A 23 4.59 13.15 4.46
N ASP A 24 5.13 14.33 4.71
CA ASP A 24 4.48 15.58 4.34
C ASP A 24 4.38 15.72 2.80
N VAL A 25 3.25 16.27 2.32
CA VAL A 25 2.95 16.43 0.89
C VAL A 25 2.72 17.88 0.47
N GLU A 26 2.94 18.87 1.35
CA GLU A 26 2.66 20.30 1.06
C GLU A 26 3.52 20.82 -0.09
N GLN A 27 4.81 20.49 -0.11
CA GLN A 27 5.69 20.89 -1.20
C GLN A 27 5.20 20.31 -2.54
N PHE A 28 4.83 19.03 -2.55
CA PHE A 28 4.33 18.36 -3.75
C PHE A 28 3.02 19.00 -4.25
N LEU A 29 2.11 19.34 -3.33
CA LEU A 29 0.87 20.05 -3.64
C LEU A 29 1.13 21.46 -4.18
N ALA A 30 2.11 22.19 -3.64
CA ALA A 30 2.48 23.52 -4.12
C ALA A 30 3.05 23.48 -5.54
N GLU A 31 3.84 22.45 -5.86
CA GLU A 31 4.47 22.29 -7.17
C GLU A 31 3.53 21.72 -8.24
N HIS A 32 2.64 20.79 -7.87
CA HIS A 32 1.87 19.99 -8.83
C HIS A 32 0.35 20.17 -8.71
N GLY A 33 -0.14 20.84 -7.68
CA GLY A 33 -1.56 21.04 -7.43
C GLY A 33 -2.28 19.76 -7.03
N LYS A 34 -3.59 19.74 -7.28
CA LYS A 34 -4.50 18.65 -6.92
C LYS A 34 -4.99 17.89 -8.14
N PHE A 35 -5.37 16.64 -7.92
CA PHE A 35 -5.69 15.68 -8.97
C PHE A 35 -7.17 15.29 -8.95
N ARG A 36 -7.78 15.14 -10.13
CA ARG A 36 -9.14 14.58 -10.26
C ARG A 36 -9.19 13.08 -9.98
N ARG A 37 -8.07 12.39 -10.16
CA ARG A 37 -7.95 10.93 -10.05
C ARG A 37 -6.64 10.58 -9.35
N VAL A 38 -6.71 9.75 -8.31
CA VAL A 38 -5.52 9.20 -7.64
C VAL A 38 -5.62 7.68 -7.66
N TYR A 39 -4.58 7.02 -8.16
CA TYR A 39 -4.51 5.56 -8.22
C TYR A 39 -3.36 5.06 -7.35
N SER A 40 -3.59 4.02 -6.58
CA SER A 40 -2.52 3.28 -5.92
C SER A 40 -2.70 1.79 -6.14
N MET A 41 -1.69 1.16 -6.71
CA MET A 41 -1.73 -0.25 -7.11
C MET A 41 -0.63 -1.03 -6.42
N ARG A 42 -1.03 -1.85 -5.45
CA ARG A 42 -0.22 -2.80 -4.68
C ARG A 42 1.00 -2.20 -3.99
N THR A 43 0.85 -1.03 -3.36
CA THR A 43 1.95 -0.42 -2.57
C THR A 43 1.51 0.10 -1.19
N LEU A 44 0.24 0.47 -0.99
CA LEU A 44 -0.22 1.08 0.27
C LEU A 44 -0.06 0.19 1.51
N HIS A 45 -0.02 -1.13 1.33
CA HIS A 45 0.21 -2.07 2.43
C HIS A 45 1.60 -1.87 3.07
N TRP A 46 2.60 -1.41 2.31
CA TRP A 46 3.94 -1.13 2.86
C TRP A 46 4.04 0.17 3.65
N VAL A 47 3.05 1.07 3.55
CA VAL A 47 3.09 2.34 4.30
C VAL A 47 2.73 2.07 5.75
N ARG A 48 3.64 2.37 6.68
CA ARG A 48 3.47 2.05 8.12
C ARG A 48 2.39 2.89 8.80
N ASP A 49 2.31 4.17 8.41
CA ASP A 49 1.30 5.12 8.84
C ASP A 49 0.23 5.28 7.74
N GLN A 50 -0.60 4.24 7.60
CA GLN A 50 -1.73 4.27 6.66
C GLN A 50 -2.74 5.39 6.95
N PRO A 51 -3.07 5.74 8.21
CA PRO A 51 -3.91 6.92 8.49
C PRO A 51 -3.37 8.20 7.84
N ARG A 52 -2.08 8.49 8.00
CA ARG A 52 -1.46 9.64 7.33
C ARG A 52 -1.49 9.51 5.82
N ALA A 53 -1.20 8.34 5.27
CA ALA A 53 -1.23 8.11 3.82
C ALA A 53 -2.61 8.39 3.23
N PHE A 54 -3.69 7.92 3.88
CA PHE A 54 -5.06 8.18 3.45
C PHE A 54 -5.43 9.67 3.57
N ALA A 55 -5.01 10.33 4.65
CA ALA A 55 -5.18 11.78 4.80
C ALA A 55 -4.46 12.56 3.67
N ASN A 56 -3.24 12.15 3.31
CA ASN A 56 -2.49 12.75 2.22
C ASN A 56 -3.14 12.49 0.86
N ILE A 57 -3.67 11.28 0.61
CA ILE A 57 -4.47 10.98 -0.59
C ILE A 57 -5.67 11.91 -0.69
N SER A 58 -6.39 12.12 0.41
CA SER A 58 -7.52 13.07 0.48
C SER A 58 -7.09 14.50 0.12
N ARG A 59 -5.94 14.95 0.63
CA ARG A 59 -5.39 16.29 0.32
C ARG A 59 -5.00 16.44 -1.16
N LEU A 60 -4.47 15.39 -1.78
CA LEU A 60 -4.11 15.34 -3.20
C LEU A 60 -5.33 15.42 -4.12
N LEU A 61 -6.53 15.07 -3.64
CA LEU A 61 -7.74 15.13 -4.46
C LEU A 61 -8.27 16.57 -4.61
N ALA A 62 -8.58 16.93 -5.85
CA ALA A 62 -9.36 18.12 -6.17
C ALA A 62 -10.82 17.94 -5.72
N PRO A 63 -11.61 19.02 -5.54
CA PRO A 63 -13.04 18.89 -5.25
C PRO A 63 -13.76 17.99 -6.27
N GLY A 64 -14.48 16.97 -5.78
CA GLY A 64 -15.13 15.96 -6.61
C GLY A 64 -14.18 14.97 -7.30
N GLY A 65 -12.92 14.91 -6.88
CA GLY A 65 -11.97 13.90 -7.30
C GLY A 65 -12.22 12.54 -6.65
N GLU A 66 -11.74 11.48 -7.30
CA GLU A 66 -11.94 10.11 -6.86
C GLU A 66 -10.60 9.36 -6.77
N CYS A 67 -10.47 8.44 -5.82
CA CYS A 67 -9.32 7.55 -5.74
C CYS A 67 -9.71 6.07 -5.89
N LEU A 68 -8.85 5.29 -6.52
CA LEU A 68 -8.93 3.83 -6.57
C LEU A 68 -7.67 3.25 -5.93
N LEU A 69 -7.86 2.52 -4.83
CA LEU A 69 -6.79 1.99 -4.01
C LEU A 69 -6.87 0.46 -4.00
N LEU A 70 -5.83 -0.19 -4.50
CA LEU A 70 -5.68 -1.64 -4.52
C LEU A 70 -4.45 -2.03 -3.72
N PHE A 71 -4.58 -2.80 -2.65
CA PHE A 71 -3.43 -3.25 -1.85
C PHE A 71 -3.72 -4.58 -1.14
N LEU A 72 -2.68 -5.17 -0.54
CA LEU A 72 -2.78 -6.47 0.09
C LEU A 72 -3.33 -6.33 1.52
N GLY A 73 -4.35 -7.14 1.82
CA GLY A 73 -4.74 -7.46 3.19
C GLY A 73 -3.80 -8.50 3.77
N ARG A 74 -4.31 -9.71 4.00
CA ARG A 74 -3.50 -10.89 4.31
C ARG A 74 -2.87 -11.49 3.06
N CYS A 75 -1.60 -11.91 3.14
CA CYS A 75 -0.90 -12.63 2.08
C CYS A 75 0.15 -13.57 2.68
N ASP A 76 0.17 -14.83 2.25
CA ASP A 76 1.03 -15.89 2.80
C ASP A 76 2.53 -15.62 2.62
N VAL A 77 2.89 -14.73 1.69
CA VAL A 77 4.28 -14.29 1.52
C VAL A 77 4.84 -13.66 2.79
N PHE A 78 4.01 -13.00 3.59
CA PHE A 78 4.44 -12.35 4.83
C PHE A 78 4.65 -13.37 5.96
N ASP A 79 3.85 -14.44 6.00
CA ASP A 79 4.09 -15.59 6.87
C ASP A 79 5.43 -16.27 6.53
N PHE A 80 5.71 -16.46 5.23
CA PHE A 80 7.00 -16.98 4.76
C PHE A 80 8.17 -16.08 5.17
N ILE A 81 8.05 -14.76 4.97
CA ILE A 81 9.08 -13.79 5.37
C ILE A 81 9.37 -13.90 6.88
N ARG A 82 8.34 -13.96 7.73
CA ARG A 82 8.51 -14.14 9.18
C ARG A 82 9.16 -15.46 9.58
N ARG A 83 8.86 -16.55 8.86
CA ARG A 83 9.51 -17.86 9.09
C ARG A 83 10.98 -17.83 8.65
N MET A 84 11.25 -17.34 7.45
CA MET A 84 12.61 -17.19 6.91
C MET A 84 13.48 -16.35 7.85
N ALA A 85 12.96 -15.25 8.38
CA ALA A 85 13.66 -14.36 9.30
C ALA A 85 14.09 -15.02 10.63
N LYS A 86 13.61 -16.22 10.95
CA LYS A 86 14.01 -17.01 12.12
C LYS A 86 15.11 -18.04 11.83
N LEU A 87 15.48 -18.21 10.57
CA LEU A 87 16.48 -19.20 10.12
C LEU A 87 17.82 -18.53 9.86
N GLU A 88 18.92 -19.21 10.19
CA GLU A 88 20.25 -18.76 9.77
C GLU A 88 20.41 -18.89 8.24
N PRO A 89 21.10 -17.95 7.56
CA PRO A 89 21.78 -16.77 8.07
C PRO A 89 20.91 -15.49 8.10
N TRP A 90 19.58 -15.65 7.99
CA TRP A 90 18.62 -14.57 7.79
C TRP A 90 18.18 -13.88 9.10
N THR A 91 18.47 -14.46 10.25
CA THR A 91 18.20 -13.90 11.59
C THR A 91 18.71 -12.47 11.75
N LYS A 92 19.87 -12.14 11.16
CA LYS A 92 20.43 -10.77 11.15
C LYS A 92 19.57 -9.73 10.42
N TYR A 93 18.60 -10.16 9.61
CA TYR A 93 17.64 -9.29 8.91
C TYR A 93 16.26 -9.30 9.55
N HIS A 94 16.09 -9.89 10.73
CA HIS A 94 14.80 -10.02 11.41
C HIS A 94 14.00 -8.71 11.42
N ASP A 95 14.62 -7.61 11.85
CA ASP A 95 13.93 -6.33 11.96
C ASP A 95 13.53 -5.77 10.59
N VAL A 96 14.31 -6.01 9.55
CA VAL A 96 13.96 -5.61 8.17
C VAL A 96 12.78 -6.44 7.67
N CYS A 97 12.80 -7.75 7.91
CA CYS A 97 11.74 -8.67 7.51
C CYS A 97 10.43 -8.36 8.22
N GLU A 98 10.45 -8.21 9.55
CA GLU A 98 9.27 -7.79 10.32
C GLU A 98 8.82 -6.39 9.89
N ASN A 99 9.77 -5.53 9.49
CA ASN A 99 9.42 -4.23 8.96
C ASN A 99 8.71 -4.23 7.60
N ALA A 100 8.90 -5.29 6.81
CA ALA A 100 8.26 -5.46 5.52
C ALA A 100 6.83 -6.04 5.64
N VAL A 101 6.46 -6.62 6.79
CA VAL A 101 5.13 -7.20 7.01
C VAL A 101 4.11 -6.10 7.28
N PRO A 102 3.05 -5.97 6.46
CA PRO A 102 2.05 -4.93 6.63
C PRO A 102 1.16 -5.23 7.85
N LYS A 103 0.70 -4.20 8.56
CA LYS A 103 -0.23 -4.36 9.70
C LYS A 103 -1.51 -5.09 9.31
N THR A 104 -1.96 -4.91 8.06
CA THR A 104 -3.14 -5.59 7.50
C THR A 104 -2.97 -7.10 7.38
N HIS A 105 -1.74 -7.63 7.42
CA HIS A 105 -1.50 -9.07 7.38
C HIS A 105 -2.00 -9.80 8.63
N ASP A 106 -1.90 -9.13 9.79
CA ASP A 106 -2.30 -9.67 11.08
C ASP A 106 -3.81 -9.60 11.33
N ILE A 107 -4.57 -8.94 10.43
CA ILE A 107 -6.03 -8.90 10.45
C ILE A 107 -6.53 -10.14 9.69
N ALA A 108 -6.93 -11.17 10.44
CA ALA A 108 -7.32 -12.45 9.86
C ALA A 108 -8.75 -12.44 9.29
N ASP A 109 -9.67 -11.74 9.95
CA ASP A 109 -11.06 -11.70 9.54
C ASP A 109 -11.32 -10.66 8.44
N ALA A 110 -12.09 -11.04 7.42
CA ALA A 110 -12.38 -10.17 6.30
C ALA A 110 -13.28 -8.98 6.69
N ALA A 111 -14.18 -9.14 7.66
CA ALA A 111 -15.02 -8.05 8.16
C ALA A 111 -14.22 -7.08 9.03
N GLU A 112 -13.27 -7.57 9.83
CA GLU A 112 -12.31 -6.73 10.55
C GLU A 112 -11.43 -5.92 9.59
N LEU A 113 -10.93 -6.56 8.52
CA LEU A 113 -10.13 -5.86 7.50
C LEU A 113 -10.95 -4.78 6.79
N LYS A 114 -12.21 -5.08 6.45
CA LYS A 114 -13.13 -4.07 5.90
C LYS A 114 -13.32 -2.91 6.87
N SER A 115 -13.68 -3.20 8.12
CA SER A 115 -13.87 -2.17 9.16
C SER A 115 -12.63 -1.31 9.34
N TYR A 116 -11.43 -1.91 9.32
CA TYR A 116 -10.17 -1.18 9.39
C TYR A 116 -10.00 -0.20 8.23
N VAL A 117 -10.25 -0.64 6.99
CA VAL A 117 -10.13 0.21 5.80
C VAL A 117 -11.23 1.28 5.76
N GLU A 118 -12.46 0.94 6.15
CA GLU A 118 -13.57 1.89 6.27
C GLU A 118 -13.21 3.03 7.24
N ASN A 119 -12.62 2.69 8.38
CA ASN A 119 -12.16 3.68 9.35
C ASN A 119 -11.06 4.59 8.78
N LEU A 120 -10.11 4.06 7.98
CA LEU A 120 -9.09 4.88 7.31
C LEU A 120 -9.72 5.86 6.31
N VAL A 121 -10.69 5.40 5.53
CA VAL A 121 -11.42 6.23 4.55
C VAL A 121 -12.18 7.35 5.26
N GLN A 122 -12.97 6.99 6.28
CA GLN A 122 -13.77 7.96 7.05
C GLN A 122 -12.89 8.98 7.78
N SER A 123 -11.80 8.53 8.42
CA SER A 123 -10.88 9.41 9.16
C SER A 123 -10.16 10.41 8.26
N ALA A 124 -9.97 10.07 6.98
CA ALA A 124 -9.40 10.96 5.97
C ALA A 124 -10.42 11.93 5.34
N GLY A 125 -11.68 11.88 5.78
CA GLY A 125 -12.77 12.69 5.21
C GLY A 125 -13.18 12.25 3.80
N LEU A 126 -12.86 11.01 3.41
CA LEU A 126 -13.25 10.44 2.13
C LEU A 126 -14.61 9.76 2.24
N THR A 127 -15.38 9.79 1.14
CA THR A 127 -16.61 9.01 1.01
C THR A 127 -16.29 7.66 0.39
N LEU A 128 -16.69 6.58 1.05
CA LEU A 128 -16.55 5.24 0.51
C LEU A 128 -17.59 4.99 -0.59
N ILE A 129 -17.12 4.65 -1.79
CA ILE A 129 -18.00 4.26 -2.91
C ILE A 129 -18.16 2.74 -2.97
N THR A 130 -17.05 2.00 -2.89
CA THR A 130 -17.04 0.54 -2.93
C THR A 130 -15.85 0.01 -2.15
N LEU A 131 -16.03 -1.12 -1.46
CA LEU A 131 -14.97 -1.82 -0.74
C LEU A 131 -15.14 -3.33 -0.90
N ASP A 132 -14.27 -3.92 -1.71
CA ASP A 132 -14.23 -5.35 -1.96
C ASP A 132 -12.97 -5.97 -1.38
N VAL A 133 -13.14 -7.13 -0.76
CA VAL A 133 -12.04 -7.98 -0.32
C VAL A 133 -12.08 -9.25 -1.15
N TRP A 134 -11.04 -9.46 -1.95
CA TRP A 134 -10.90 -10.66 -2.74
C TRP A 134 -9.97 -11.64 -2.05
N GLN A 135 -10.47 -12.85 -1.82
CA GLN A 135 -9.60 -13.99 -1.53
C GLN A 135 -9.17 -14.58 -2.87
N ARG A 136 -7.85 -14.71 -3.06
CA ARG A 136 -7.29 -15.47 -4.17
C ARG A 136 -6.44 -16.56 -3.55
N GLU A 137 -6.74 -17.80 -3.90
CA GLU A 137 -5.82 -18.91 -3.63
C GLU A 137 -4.52 -18.59 -4.35
N SER A 138 -3.43 -18.51 -3.58
CA SER A 138 -2.12 -18.26 -4.13
C SER A 138 -1.42 -19.61 -4.30
N SER A 139 -1.16 -20.01 -5.55
CA SER A 139 -0.36 -21.21 -5.84
C SER A 139 1.14 -21.01 -5.56
N PHE A 140 1.54 -19.81 -5.12
CA PHE A 140 2.93 -19.41 -4.97
C PHE A 140 3.64 -20.12 -3.82
N LEU A 141 2.92 -20.61 -2.82
CA LEU A 141 3.51 -21.25 -1.66
C LEU A 141 2.63 -22.41 -1.19
N ASN A 142 2.89 -23.61 -1.67
CA ASN A 142 2.50 -24.83 -0.96
C ASN A 142 3.37 -24.92 0.31
N THR A 143 3.06 -24.10 1.32
CA THR A 143 3.89 -23.88 2.52
C THR A 143 3.96 -25.09 3.45
N GLU A 144 3.15 -26.12 3.22
CA GLU A 144 3.14 -27.35 4.02
C GLU A 144 4.44 -28.16 3.91
N ASN A 145 5.24 -27.92 2.85
CA ASN A 145 6.49 -28.65 2.61
C ASN A 145 7.74 -27.74 2.61
N ALA A 146 7.62 -26.48 3.02
CA ALA A 146 8.74 -25.53 3.08
C ALA A 146 9.31 -25.43 4.50
N VAL A 147 9.81 -26.56 5.03
CA VAL A 147 10.74 -26.63 6.17
C VAL A 147 11.72 -27.76 5.94
#